data_AF-A0A966Z831-F1
#
_entry.id   AF-A0A966Z831-F1
#
_cell.length_a   1.000
_cell.length_b   1.000
_cell.length_c   1.000
_cell.angle_alpha   90.00
_cell.angle_beta   90.00
_cell.angle_gamma   90.00
#
_symmetry.space_group_name_H-M   'P 1'
#
loop_
_entity.id
_entity.type
_entity.pdbx_description
1 polymer ?
#
loop_
_entity_poly.entity_id
_entity_poly.type
_entity_poly.pdbx_seq_one_letter_code
_entity_poly.pdbx_strand_id
1 'polypeptide(L)'
;MAQLMQQPGVQTHVNLVTVARNATRRGNMKRTRGFKKRSLQLASATFAALAIWGIAPSRAQDPPPAEPETQLNEPQDLNQTQDLNQAFENMDCSFFGNERERFLPRFNRETISNRLTRQFFSARTVVGIEPRAKAFDLAAAGTGNLIDKYILQALQANNITPAGKTTDYEFIRRITLDLSGRIPKAARVNTFIQSLDPNRRAVLIDELLASPEWTDKWTMYFGDLYKNTANTVQVQIRPEGRNALYKYLHDSLAANKPYNKMATELIAAQGGNTFDQTNGQTNYLVLGVVGGGPAQDIYDAQTSKIAREFLGISHLDCVLCHSGRGHLDSLSLWGSKATRTQAWGMSSFLSRTAVRTVNTPQDPLNANARYNYFALATNNADYTLNTTTGNRPARQPLGTSHGSA
;
A
#
# COMPACT_ATOMS: atom_id res chain seq x y z
N MET A 1 -51.49 -11.08 35.18
CA MET A 1 -52.90 -11.47 34.98
C MET A 1 -53.78 -10.27 35.27
N ALA A 2 -54.32 -9.63 34.23
CA ALA A 2 -55.55 -8.83 34.23
C ALA A 2 -55.71 -8.17 32.85
N GLN A 3 -56.85 -8.46 32.22
CA GLN A 3 -57.52 -7.71 31.14
C GLN A 3 -57.77 -6.24 31.58
N LEU A 4 -58.13 -5.22 30.80
CA LEU A 4 -58.79 -5.04 29.49
C LEU A 4 -58.78 -3.51 29.20
N MET A 5 -59.17 -3.13 27.98
CA MET A 5 -59.84 -1.87 27.57
C MET A 5 -59.05 -0.72 26.89
N GLN A 6 -59.46 -0.54 25.62
CA GLN A 6 -59.83 0.70 24.91
C GLN A 6 -58.76 1.44 24.05
N GLN A 7 -59.08 1.50 22.75
CA GLN A 7 -58.54 2.39 21.68
C GLN A 7 -59.05 3.85 21.85
N PRO A 8 -58.79 4.88 20.98
CA PRO A 8 -58.16 4.91 19.63
C PRO A 8 -57.26 6.15 19.28
N GLY A 9 -56.73 6.19 18.04
CA GLY A 9 -56.12 7.37 17.39
C GLY A 9 -55.01 7.01 16.39
N VAL A 10 -55.30 6.56 15.16
CA VAL A 10 -55.51 7.33 13.89
C VAL A 10 -54.20 7.78 13.19
N GLN A 11 -53.92 7.07 12.07
CA GLN A 11 -53.30 7.47 10.77
C GLN A 11 -51.82 7.95 10.75
N THR A 12 -50.96 7.65 9.76
CA THR A 12 -51.15 7.52 8.30
C THR A 12 -50.10 6.61 7.62
N HIS A 13 -50.48 6.16 6.42
CA HIS A 13 -49.86 5.34 5.39
C HIS A 13 -48.45 5.69 4.88
N VAL A 14 -47.70 4.68 4.40
CA VAL A 14 -47.13 4.68 3.03
C VAL A 14 -47.24 3.28 2.40
N ASN A 15 -47.74 3.26 1.17
CA ASN A 15 -48.22 2.13 0.39
C ASN A 15 -47.11 1.26 -0.23
N LEU A 16 -47.26 -0.05 -0.13
CA LEU A 16 -46.72 -1.03 -1.09
C LEU A 16 -47.81 -1.31 -2.15
N VAL A 17 -47.48 -1.13 -3.43
CA VAL A 17 -48.34 -1.58 -4.53
C VAL A 17 -47.62 -2.67 -5.30
N THR A 18 -48.08 -3.90 -5.08
CA THR A 18 -47.88 -5.05 -5.97
C THR A 18 -49.14 -5.17 -6.83
N VAL A 19 -48.98 -5.25 -8.15
CA VAL A 19 -50.06 -5.67 -9.05
C VAL A 19 -49.64 -6.95 -9.75
N ALA A 20 -50.27 -8.05 -9.37
CA ALA A 20 -50.30 -9.28 -10.12
C ALA A 20 -51.48 -9.26 -11.11
N ARG A 21 -51.30 -9.82 -12.30
CA ARG A 21 -52.40 -10.32 -13.13
C ARG A 21 -52.11 -11.73 -13.61
N ASN A 22 -53.17 -12.52 -13.62
CA ASN A 22 -53.24 -13.97 -13.67
C ASN A 22 -53.68 -14.48 -15.06
N ALA A 23 -53.43 -15.79 -15.26
CA ALA A 23 -54.11 -16.74 -16.15
C ALA A 23 -53.68 -16.73 -17.64
N THR A 24 -53.50 -17.85 -18.35
CA THR A 24 -54.27 -19.10 -18.37
C THR A 24 -53.48 -20.28 -18.96
N ARG A 25 -53.92 -21.49 -18.60
CA ARG A 25 -53.48 -22.84 -19.03
C ARG A 25 -53.53 -23.07 -20.55
N ARG A 26 -52.61 -23.92 -21.05
CA ARG A 26 -52.91 -25.05 -21.96
C ARG A 26 -51.81 -26.11 -21.81
N GLY A 27 -52.22 -27.35 -21.55
CA GLY A 27 -51.31 -28.48 -21.43
C GLY A 27 -50.93 -29.09 -22.77
N ASN A 28 -49.83 -29.82 -22.80
CA ASN A 28 -49.81 -31.12 -23.46
C ASN A 28 -48.75 -32.05 -22.89
N MET A 29 -49.09 -33.32 -22.93
CA MET A 29 -48.51 -34.46 -22.22
C MET A 29 -47.57 -35.25 -23.14
N LYS A 30 -46.75 -36.13 -22.54
CA LYS A 30 -45.90 -37.22 -23.11
C LYS A 30 -44.45 -36.79 -23.42
N ARG A 31 -43.39 -37.59 -23.15
CA ARG A 31 -43.26 -39.00 -22.75
C ARG A 31 -41.84 -39.25 -22.20
N THR A 32 -41.79 -39.92 -21.05
CA THR A 32 -40.84 -40.95 -20.56
C THR A 32 -39.51 -41.25 -21.30
N ARG A 33 -38.42 -41.30 -20.54
CA ARG A 33 -37.44 -42.43 -20.34
C ARG A 33 -36.24 -41.80 -19.60
N GLY A 34 -35.81 -42.20 -18.40
CA GLY A 34 -35.82 -43.50 -17.76
C GLY A 34 -34.47 -44.17 -17.93
N PHE A 35 -33.45 -43.77 -17.16
CA PHE A 35 -32.30 -44.63 -16.82
C PHE A 35 -31.77 -44.27 -15.41
N LYS A 36 -32.05 -45.16 -14.46
CA LYS A 36 -31.40 -45.29 -13.15
C LYS A 36 -30.26 -46.30 -13.28
N LYS A 37 -29.14 -46.03 -12.61
CA LYS A 37 -28.25 -46.97 -11.88
C LYS A 37 -27.39 -46.04 -10.97
N ARG A 38 -27.58 -45.95 -9.63
CA ARG A 38 -27.15 -46.89 -8.56
C ARG A 38 -25.79 -47.52 -8.91
N SER A 39 -24.73 -47.46 -8.11
CA SER A 39 -24.57 -47.28 -6.67
C SER A 39 -23.06 -47.44 -6.38
N LEU A 40 -22.49 -46.75 -5.38
CA LEU A 40 -21.80 -47.41 -4.26
C LEU A 40 -21.38 -46.35 -3.23
N GLN A 41 -21.81 -46.55 -2.00
CA GLN A 41 -21.25 -45.95 -0.80
C GLN A 41 -19.99 -46.74 -0.43
N LEU A 42 -18.95 -46.05 0.04
CA LEU A 42 -18.17 -46.54 1.18
C LEU A 42 -18.06 -45.41 2.18
N ALA A 43 -18.61 -45.67 3.37
CA ALA A 43 -18.34 -44.96 4.59
C ALA A 43 -17.36 -45.80 5.39
N SER A 44 -16.34 -45.16 5.95
CA SER A 44 -15.69 -45.61 7.18
C SER A 44 -14.94 -44.44 7.80
N ALA A 45 -15.49 -43.95 8.91
CA ALA A 45 -14.75 -43.31 10.01
C ALA A 45 -13.70 -44.33 10.53
N THR A 46 -12.63 -43.98 11.25
CA THR A 46 -12.66 -43.48 12.64
C THR A 46 -11.21 -43.22 13.09
N PHE A 47 -10.98 -42.05 13.69
CA PHE A 47 -10.11 -41.71 14.83
C PHE A 47 -8.56 -41.85 14.84
N ALA A 48 -7.98 -40.70 15.23
CA ALA A 48 -6.95 -40.47 16.25
C ALA A 48 -5.47 -40.70 15.91
N ALA A 49 -4.72 -39.59 15.83
CA ALA A 49 -3.51 -39.40 16.62
C ALA A 49 -3.20 -37.90 16.76
N LEU A 50 -3.04 -37.47 18.02
CA LEU A 50 -2.46 -36.20 18.42
C LEU A 50 -1.05 -36.03 17.85
N ALA A 51 -0.77 -34.88 17.26
CA ALA A 51 0.57 -34.31 17.22
C ALA A 51 0.45 -32.81 17.49
N ILE A 52 0.59 -32.47 18.76
CA ILE A 52 0.91 -31.13 19.25
C ILE A 52 2.34 -30.83 18.78
N TRP A 53 2.51 -29.88 17.88
CA TRP A 53 3.78 -29.19 17.67
C TRP A 53 3.51 -27.69 17.62
N GLY A 54 4.18 -26.99 18.55
CA GLY A 54 3.99 -25.57 18.81
C GLY A 54 4.34 -24.71 17.61
N ILE A 55 3.43 -23.78 17.30
CA ILE A 55 3.74 -22.63 16.45
C ILE A 55 4.50 -21.65 17.33
N ALA A 56 5.84 -21.73 17.26
CA ALA A 56 6.71 -20.70 17.77
C ALA A 56 6.50 -19.41 16.96
N PRO A 57 6.51 -18.22 17.59
CA PRO A 57 6.48 -16.96 16.86
C PRO A 57 7.73 -16.86 15.97
N SER A 58 7.50 -16.52 14.71
CA SER A 58 8.54 -16.25 13.73
C SER A 58 9.47 -15.14 14.22
N ARG A 59 10.73 -15.48 14.49
CA ARG A 59 11.84 -14.52 14.64
C ARG A 59 12.08 -13.84 13.29
N ALA A 60 11.52 -12.66 13.12
CA ALA A 60 12.02 -11.69 12.15
C ALA A 60 13.10 -10.84 12.83
N GLN A 61 14.35 -10.99 12.35
CA GLN A 61 15.42 -10.00 12.37
C GLN A 61 15.98 -9.54 13.73
N ASP A 62 16.81 -10.38 14.35
CA ASP A 62 17.96 -9.89 15.12
C ASP A 62 19.16 -9.83 14.15
N PRO A 63 19.94 -8.72 14.08
CA PRO A 63 21.21 -8.73 13.35
C PRO A 63 22.19 -9.68 14.06
N PRO A 64 23.03 -10.45 13.32
CA PRO A 64 24.05 -11.26 13.95
C PRO A 64 25.06 -10.36 14.71
N PRO A 65 25.68 -10.86 15.79
CA PRO A 65 26.69 -10.11 16.53
C PRO A 65 27.87 -9.76 15.60
N ALA A 66 28.41 -8.55 15.78
CA ALA A 66 29.51 -8.02 14.99
C ALA A 66 30.70 -9.00 14.99
N GLU A 67 31.15 -9.39 13.80
CA GLU A 67 32.46 -10.03 13.63
C GLU A 67 33.58 -9.02 13.92
N PRO A 68 34.72 -9.45 14.47
CA PRO A 68 35.81 -8.55 14.83
C PRO A 68 36.40 -7.88 13.59
N GLU A 69 36.60 -6.55 13.70
CA GLU A 69 37.17 -5.71 12.64
C GLU A 69 38.51 -6.24 12.13
N THR A 70 38.54 -6.76 10.90
CA THR A 70 39.78 -6.84 10.12
C THR A 70 40.17 -5.43 9.71
N GLN A 71 41.30 -4.95 10.22
CA GLN A 71 41.92 -3.69 9.80
C GLN A 71 42.14 -3.70 8.28
N LEU A 72 41.35 -2.92 7.55
CA LEU A 72 41.58 -2.61 6.16
C LEU A 72 42.71 -1.57 6.09
N ASN A 73 43.84 -1.96 5.51
CA ASN A 73 44.95 -1.05 5.23
C ASN A 73 44.45 0.12 4.36
N GLU A 74 44.91 1.34 4.69
CA GLU A 74 44.65 2.55 3.90
C GLU A 74 45.06 2.36 2.42
N PRO A 75 44.28 2.85 1.45
CA PRO A 75 44.68 2.79 0.06
C PRO A 75 45.80 3.80 -0.20
N GLN A 76 46.93 3.30 -0.71
CA GLN A 76 48.00 4.12 -1.25
C GLN A 76 47.50 4.99 -2.40
N ASP A 77 48.05 6.21 -2.46
CA ASP A 77 47.79 7.26 -3.43
C ASP A 77 47.62 6.77 -4.88
N LEU A 78 46.38 6.84 -5.39
CA LEU A 78 46.09 6.71 -6.82
C LEU A 78 46.15 8.08 -7.48
N ASN A 79 47.36 8.50 -7.84
CA ASN A 79 47.62 9.62 -8.74
C ASN A 79 47.46 9.18 -10.21
N GLN A 80 46.26 8.69 -10.57
CA GLN A 80 45.91 8.33 -11.95
C GLN A 80 44.50 8.85 -12.28
N THR A 81 44.47 10.07 -12.80
CA THR A 81 43.30 10.74 -13.40
C THR A 81 42.84 10.12 -14.73
N GLN A 82 43.17 8.85 -15.01
CA GLN A 82 42.86 8.19 -16.29
C GLN A 82 41.92 6.97 -16.22
N ASP A 83 41.48 6.52 -15.04
CA ASP A 83 40.68 5.27 -14.95
C ASP A 83 39.28 5.39 -14.35
N LEU A 84 38.81 6.60 -14.02
CA LEU A 84 37.44 6.81 -13.50
C LEU A 84 36.36 6.86 -14.59
N ASN A 85 36.74 6.78 -15.87
CA ASN A 85 35.83 6.85 -17.01
C ASN A 85 35.46 5.48 -17.61
N GLN A 86 36.00 4.35 -17.13
CA GLN A 86 35.88 3.07 -17.85
C GLN A 86 35.10 1.93 -17.19
N ALA A 87 34.44 2.08 -16.03
CA ALA A 87 33.84 0.90 -15.39
C ALA A 87 32.50 1.11 -14.67
N PHE A 88 31.58 1.90 -15.23
CA PHE A 88 30.16 1.78 -14.86
C PHE A 88 29.26 1.82 -16.10
N GLU A 89 29.16 0.65 -16.73
CA GLU A 89 28.04 0.22 -17.58
C GLU A 89 26.72 0.70 -17.01
N ASN A 90 26.08 1.65 -17.68
CA ASN A 90 24.62 1.89 -17.73
C ASN A 90 24.45 3.23 -18.45
N MET A 91 24.63 3.16 -19.76
CA MET A 91 24.57 4.23 -20.74
C MET A 91 23.11 4.54 -21.16
N ASP A 92 22.14 4.09 -20.37
CA ASP A 92 20.71 4.06 -20.70
C ASP A 92 19.98 5.39 -20.55
N CYS A 93 20.67 6.49 -20.22
CA CYS A 93 20.04 7.79 -20.27
C CYS A 93 20.06 8.33 -21.69
N SER A 94 19.00 8.03 -22.45
CA SER A 94 18.78 8.56 -23.80
C SER A 94 18.80 10.10 -23.85
N PHE A 95 18.60 10.78 -22.72
CA PHE A 95 18.58 12.24 -22.63
C PHE A 95 19.97 12.87 -22.40
N PHE A 96 20.89 12.17 -21.73
CA PHE A 96 22.19 12.75 -21.33
C PHE A 96 23.39 12.18 -22.09
N GLY A 97 23.24 11.05 -22.80
CA GLY A 97 24.28 10.47 -23.65
C GLY A 97 25.60 10.19 -22.90
N ASN A 98 26.71 10.12 -23.65
CA ASN A 98 28.04 9.81 -23.12
C ASN A 98 28.67 10.95 -22.30
N GLU A 99 28.05 12.13 -22.28
CA GLU A 99 28.53 13.30 -21.53
C GLU A 99 27.68 13.61 -20.31
N ARG A 100 26.95 12.63 -19.75
CA ARG A 100 26.04 12.85 -18.63
C ARG A 100 26.71 13.52 -17.42
N GLU A 101 28.01 13.30 -17.22
CA GLU A 101 28.78 13.91 -16.15
C GLU A 101 28.85 15.45 -16.26
N ARG A 102 28.59 16.03 -17.44
CA ARG A 102 28.48 17.49 -17.63
C ARG A 102 27.25 18.09 -16.95
N PHE A 103 26.21 17.29 -16.76
CA PHE A 103 24.94 17.68 -16.14
C PHE A 103 24.85 17.28 -14.68
N LEU A 104 25.75 16.40 -14.21
CA LEU A 104 25.94 16.25 -12.78
C LEU A 104 26.33 17.63 -12.27
N PRO A 105 25.63 18.18 -11.26
CA PRO A 105 26.13 19.36 -10.58
C PRO A 105 27.55 19.01 -10.17
N ARG A 106 28.56 19.75 -10.66
CA ARG A 106 29.95 19.54 -10.27
C ARG A 106 29.92 19.43 -8.76
N PHE A 107 30.20 18.24 -8.24
CA PHE A 107 30.29 17.99 -6.82
C PHE A 107 31.52 18.74 -6.34
N ASN A 108 31.39 20.06 -6.21
CA ASN A 108 32.11 20.76 -5.17
C ASN A 108 31.59 20.07 -3.91
N ARG A 109 32.47 19.33 -3.26
CA ARG A 109 32.26 18.36 -2.17
C ARG A 109 31.55 18.93 -0.93
N GLU A 110 30.92 20.09 -1.07
CA GLU A 110 30.43 21.00 -0.06
C GLU A 110 29.03 21.62 -0.31
N THR A 111 28.38 21.50 -1.48
CA THR A 111 27.20 22.34 -1.77
C THR A 111 26.19 21.64 -2.70
N ILE A 112 24.98 21.26 -2.30
CA ILE A 112 23.78 22.13 -2.36
C ILE A 112 22.62 21.69 -1.42
N SER A 113 22.53 20.44 -0.94
CA SER A 113 21.57 20.09 0.15
C SER A 113 21.96 20.74 1.49
N ASN A 114 23.19 21.26 1.56
CA ASN A 114 23.77 21.86 2.73
C ASN A 114 23.85 23.37 2.65
N ARG A 115 23.39 24.08 1.62
CA ARG A 115 23.61 25.55 1.58
C ARG A 115 22.61 26.32 2.43
N LEU A 116 21.31 25.99 2.35
CA LEU A 116 20.32 26.50 3.29
C LEU A 116 20.58 25.95 4.68
N THR A 117 20.77 24.64 4.81
CA THR A 117 21.13 23.99 6.07
C THR A 117 22.39 24.59 6.70
N ARG A 118 23.49 24.76 5.96
CA ARG A 118 24.72 25.43 6.44
C ARG A 118 24.54 26.94 6.61
N GLN A 119 23.73 27.65 5.82
CA GLN A 119 23.45 29.07 6.08
C GLN A 119 22.60 29.25 7.33
N PHE A 120 21.65 28.36 7.59
CA PHE A 120 20.93 28.26 8.85
C PHE A 120 21.88 27.90 9.99
N PHE A 121 22.77 26.90 9.82
CA PHE A 121 23.78 26.55 10.82
C PHE A 121 24.84 27.64 11.04
N SER A 122 25.29 28.34 9.99
CA SER A 122 26.33 29.38 10.07
C SER A 122 25.78 30.71 10.57
N ALA A 123 24.55 31.08 10.19
CA ALA A 123 23.84 32.19 10.81
C ALA A 123 23.56 31.89 12.29
N ARG A 124 23.30 30.63 12.65
CA ARG A 124 23.13 30.20 14.05
C ARG A 124 24.40 30.34 14.88
N THR A 125 25.57 30.00 14.33
CA THR A 125 26.87 30.19 15.01
C THR A 125 27.19 31.68 15.20
N VAL A 126 26.79 32.55 14.26
CA VAL A 126 27.05 33.99 14.33
C VAL A 126 26.09 34.73 15.28
N VAL A 127 24.85 34.25 15.45
CA VAL A 127 23.83 34.92 16.28
C VAL A 127 23.83 34.39 17.73
N GLY A 128 24.67 33.41 18.08
CA GLY A 128 24.74 32.87 19.44
C GLY A 128 23.44 32.20 19.91
N ILE A 129 22.52 31.91 18.99
CA ILE A 129 21.33 31.10 19.24
C ILE A 129 21.75 29.65 19.11
N GLU A 130 22.58 29.20 20.06
CA GLU A 130 22.59 27.79 20.44
C GLU A 130 21.12 27.39 20.59
N PRO A 131 20.62 26.31 19.96
CA PRO A 131 19.45 25.69 20.56
C PRO A 131 19.89 25.46 21.99
N ARG A 132 19.12 25.92 22.97
CA ARG A 132 19.18 25.31 24.29
C ARG A 132 18.71 23.88 24.12
N ALA A 133 19.51 23.05 23.45
CA ALA A 133 19.40 21.64 23.48
C ALA A 133 19.85 21.28 24.88
N LYS A 134 18.92 21.34 25.84
CA LYS A 134 19.18 20.70 27.12
C LYS A 134 19.51 19.26 26.75
N ALA A 135 20.68 18.77 27.19
CA ALA A 135 21.02 17.37 27.08
C ALA A 135 19.81 16.57 27.57
N PHE A 136 19.17 15.85 26.64
CA PHE A 136 17.97 15.11 26.92
C PHE A 136 18.41 13.70 27.31
N ASP A 137 18.06 13.30 28.53
CA ASP A 137 18.35 11.97 29.01
C ASP A 137 17.39 10.96 28.34
N LEU A 138 17.95 10.13 27.46
CA LEU A 138 17.24 9.04 26.80
C LEU A 138 16.61 8.05 27.81
N ALA A 139 17.21 7.87 28.99
CA ALA A 139 16.68 6.99 30.02
C ALA A 139 15.42 7.59 30.66
N ALA A 140 15.37 8.92 30.84
CA ALA A 140 14.20 9.63 31.37
C ALA A 140 13.04 9.75 30.36
N ALA A 141 13.32 9.59 29.06
CA ALA A 141 12.36 9.68 27.98
C ALA A 141 11.25 8.61 28.01
N GLY A 142 11.55 7.45 28.59
CA GLY A 142 10.77 6.24 28.46
C GLY A 142 10.84 5.68 27.04
N THR A 143 11.57 4.60 26.83
CA THR A 143 11.63 3.88 25.55
C THR A 143 10.40 2.98 25.42
N GLY A 144 9.22 3.59 25.19
CA GLY A 144 7.94 2.88 25.23
C GLY A 144 7.77 1.82 24.12
N ASN A 145 8.41 2.02 22.96
CA ASN A 145 8.36 1.06 21.86
C ASN A 145 9.63 1.12 20.97
N LEU A 146 9.75 0.19 20.02
CA LEU A 146 10.88 0.07 19.09
C LEU A 146 11.08 1.32 18.22
N ILE A 147 9.98 1.98 17.81
CA ILE A 147 10.04 3.17 16.95
C ILE A 147 10.60 4.36 17.75
N ASP A 148 10.15 4.55 18.98
CA ASP A 148 10.65 5.60 19.87
C ASP A 148 12.16 5.47 20.07
N LYS A 149 12.69 4.24 20.18
CA LYS A 149 14.15 4.01 20.28
C LYS A 149 14.89 4.62 19.09
N TYR A 150 14.46 4.34 17.86
CA TYR A 150 15.12 4.86 16.66
C TYR A 150 14.98 6.39 16.55
N ILE A 151 13.81 6.94 16.84
CA ILE A 151 13.57 8.39 16.78
C ILE A 151 14.43 9.11 17.84
N LEU A 152 14.40 8.65 19.08
CA LEU A 152 15.13 9.28 20.17
C LEU A 152 16.65 9.19 19.97
N GLN A 153 17.17 8.06 19.48
CA GLN A 153 18.58 7.93 19.09
C GLN A 153 18.96 8.95 18.00
N ALA A 154 18.12 9.10 16.97
CA ALA A 154 18.37 10.08 15.92
C ALA A 154 18.34 11.52 16.45
N LEU A 155 17.39 11.85 17.34
CA LEU A 155 17.33 13.17 17.98
C LEU A 155 18.58 13.46 18.83
N GLN A 156 19.03 12.47 19.61
CA GLN A 156 20.25 12.61 20.42
C GLN A 156 21.49 12.82 19.55
N ALA A 157 21.68 12.00 18.51
CA ALA A 157 22.83 12.11 17.60
C ALA A 157 22.90 13.49 16.90
N ASN A 158 21.75 14.15 16.74
CA ASN A 158 21.64 15.46 16.11
C ASN A 158 21.54 16.62 17.12
N ASN A 159 21.72 16.37 18.42
CA ASN A 159 21.57 17.36 19.49
C ASN A 159 20.22 18.11 19.44
N ILE A 160 19.14 17.38 19.15
CA ILE A 160 17.77 17.93 19.09
C ILE A 160 17.03 17.52 20.37
N THR A 161 16.61 18.50 21.17
CA THR A 161 15.73 18.23 22.31
C THR A 161 14.32 17.89 21.82
N PRO A 162 13.74 16.77 22.27
CA PRO A 162 12.35 16.42 21.95
C PRO A 162 11.37 17.49 22.41
N ALA A 163 10.24 17.61 21.71
CA ALA A 163 9.14 18.46 22.16
C ALA A 163 8.59 17.96 23.50
N GLY A 164 8.16 18.89 24.36
CA GLY A 164 7.49 18.55 25.63
C GLY A 164 6.20 17.75 25.40
N LYS A 165 5.80 16.97 26.40
CA LYS A 165 4.52 16.25 26.36
C LYS A 165 3.37 17.23 26.21
N THR A 166 2.38 16.86 25.40
CA THR A 166 1.16 17.65 25.21
C THR A 166 0.37 17.78 26.51
N THR A 167 -0.37 18.88 26.66
CA THR A 167 -1.37 19.01 27.73
C THR A 167 -2.50 18.01 27.51
N ASP A 168 -3.29 17.71 28.56
CA ASP A 168 -4.41 16.78 28.43
C ASP A 168 -5.50 17.29 27.47
N TYR A 169 -5.72 18.61 27.42
CA TYR A 169 -6.65 19.23 26.47
C TYR A 169 -6.18 19.06 25.01
N GLU A 170 -4.89 19.26 24.74
CA GLU A 170 -4.34 19.04 23.40
C GLU A 170 -4.35 17.57 23.03
N PHE A 171 -4.02 16.69 23.98
CA PHE A 171 -3.98 15.25 23.78
C PHE A 171 -5.34 14.71 23.33
N ILE A 172 -6.41 14.94 24.11
CA ILE A 172 -7.74 14.40 23.78
C ILE A 172 -8.25 14.91 22.42
N ARG A 173 -8.00 16.19 22.09
CA ARG A 173 -8.39 16.75 20.80
C ARG A 173 -7.66 16.08 19.64
N ARG A 174 -6.33 15.92 19.75
CA ARG A 174 -5.50 15.33 18.68
C ARG A 174 -5.81 13.84 18.49
N ILE A 175 -5.81 13.08 19.59
CA ILE A 175 -5.98 11.62 19.50
C ILE A 175 -7.35 11.21 18.97
N THR A 176 -8.41 11.96 19.32
CA THR A 176 -9.76 11.68 18.79
C THR A 176 -9.82 11.96 17.28
N LEU A 177 -9.22 13.05 16.81
CA LEU A 177 -9.17 13.38 15.38
C LEU A 177 -8.32 12.37 14.59
N ASP A 178 -7.17 11.98 15.13
CA ASP A 178 -6.27 11.05 14.45
C ASP A 178 -6.88 9.66 14.35
N LEU A 179 -7.39 9.11 15.47
CA LEU A 179 -7.89 7.74 15.51
C LEU A 179 -9.29 7.59 14.93
N SER A 180 -10.18 8.56 15.14
CA SER A 180 -11.60 8.43 14.75
C SER A 180 -12.05 9.43 13.69
N GLY A 181 -11.24 10.45 13.36
CA GLY A 181 -11.64 11.53 12.45
C GLY A 181 -12.73 12.45 13.01
N ARG A 182 -13.05 12.36 14.31
CA ARG A 182 -14.12 13.13 14.97
C ARG A 182 -13.56 14.10 16.00
N ILE A 183 -14.30 15.18 16.22
CA ILE A 183 -14.05 16.10 17.33
C ILE A 183 -14.73 15.51 18.59
N PRO A 184 -14.05 15.46 19.75
CA PRO A 184 -14.63 14.89 20.96
C PRO A 184 -15.81 15.74 21.47
N LYS A 185 -16.84 15.08 22.01
CA LYS A 185 -17.96 15.77 22.67
C LYS A 185 -17.46 16.47 23.95
N ALA A 186 -18.00 17.64 24.26
CA ALA A 186 -17.62 18.42 25.45
C ALA A 186 -17.70 17.60 26.76
N ALA A 187 -18.77 16.80 26.92
CA ALA A 187 -18.92 15.93 28.09
C ALA A 187 -17.78 14.89 28.23
N ARG A 188 -17.30 14.32 27.11
CA ARG A 188 -16.18 13.38 27.12
C ARG A 188 -14.88 14.07 27.52
N VAL A 189 -14.66 15.29 27.03
CA VAL A 189 -13.50 16.12 27.41
C VAL A 189 -13.50 16.38 28.91
N ASN A 190 -14.61 16.86 29.47
CA ASN A 190 -14.72 17.13 30.90
C ASN A 190 -14.43 15.88 31.74
N THR A 191 -15.01 14.74 31.35
CA THR A 191 -14.78 13.45 32.04
C THR A 191 -13.32 13.01 31.97
N PHE A 192 -12.67 13.20 30.82
CA PHE A 192 -11.25 12.85 30.65
C PHE A 192 -10.32 13.74 31.50
N ILE A 193 -10.55 15.05 31.51
CA ILE A 193 -9.72 16.00 32.27
C ILE A 193 -9.88 15.83 33.77
N GLN A 194 -11.08 15.49 34.24
CA GLN A 194 -11.37 15.27 35.66
C GLN A 194 -10.92 13.89 36.16
N SER A 195 -10.52 12.98 35.27
CA SER A 195 -10.09 11.64 35.66
C SER A 195 -8.76 11.67 36.41
N LEU A 196 -8.76 11.11 37.62
CA LEU A 196 -7.56 10.92 38.44
C LEU A 196 -6.78 9.64 38.09
N ASP A 197 -7.30 8.83 37.16
CA ASP A 197 -6.62 7.62 36.72
C ASP A 197 -5.28 7.97 36.04
N PRO A 198 -4.14 7.47 36.54
CA PRO A 198 -2.83 7.68 35.89
C PRO A 198 -2.79 7.09 34.47
N ASN A 199 -3.66 6.12 34.15
CA ASN A 199 -3.74 5.47 32.85
C ASN A 199 -4.80 6.05 31.91
N ARG A 200 -5.44 7.19 32.27
CA ARG A 200 -6.55 7.79 31.49
C ARG A 200 -6.27 7.94 29.99
N ARG A 201 -5.01 8.21 29.61
CA ARG A 201 -4.60 8.34 28.21
C ARG A 201 -4.61 7.00 27.47
N ALA A 202 -4.08 5.95 28.09
CA ALA A 202 -4.06 4.61 27.52
C ALA A 202 -5.49 4.07 27.38
N VAL A 203 -6.31 4.21 28.42
CA VAL A 203 -7.72 3.81 28.40
C VAL A 203 -8.49 4.51 27.28
N LEU A 204 -8.30 5.82 27.09
CA LEU A 204 -8.93 6.55 25.98
C LEU A 204 -8.45 6.05 24.61
N ILE A 205 -7.16 5.72 24.46
CA ILE A 205 -6.65 5.15 23.20
C ILE A 205 -7.32 3.81 22.92
N ASP A 206 -7.39 2.91 23.90
CA ASP A 206 -8.01 1.59 23.74
C ASP A 206 -9.51 1.71 23.39
N GLU A 207 -10.24 2.62 24.03
CA GLU A 207 -11.63 2.94 23.69
C GLU A 207 -11.77 3.41 22.24
N LEU A 208 -10.89 4.30 21.78
CA LEU A 208 -10.93 4.84 20.41
C LEU A 208 -10.56 3.76 19.39
N LEU A 209 -9.53 2.94 19.64
CA LEU A 209 -9.14 1.85 18.76
C LEU A 209 -10.25 0.79 18.63
N ALA A 210 -11.03 0.56 19.69
CA ALA A 210 -12.17 -0.36 19.67
C ALA A 210 -13.45 0.24 19.05
N SER A 211 -13.44 1.52 18.68
CA SER A 211 -14.63 2.21 18.17
C SER A 211 -14.93 1.90 16.70
N PRO A 212 -16.21 1.89 16.27
CA PRO A 212 -16.55 1.78 14.85
C PRO A 212 -16.01 2.97 14.04
N GLU A 213 -15.91 4.16 14.62
CA GLU A 213 -15.37 5.34 13.96
C GLU A 213 -13.89 5.18 13.60
N TRP A 214 -13.11 4.41 14.37
CA TRP A 214 -11.75 4.06 14.00
C TRP A 214 -11.73 3.25 12.70
N THR A 215 -12.59 2.24 12.60
CA THR A 215 -12.68 1.41 11.39
C THR A 215 -13.02 2.28 10.18
N ASP A 216 -13.99 3.19 10.29
CA ASP A 216 -14.40 4.07 9.20
C ASP A 216 -13.27 5.03 8.78
N LYS A 217 -12.61 5.67 9.75
CA LYS A 217 -11.51 6.61 9.51
C LYS A 217 -10.32 5.93 8.83
N TRP A 218 -9.94 4.74 9.29
CA TRP A 218 -8.81 4.01 8.73
C TRP A 218 -9.15 3.33 7.40
N THR A 219 -10.40 2.93 7.18
CA THR A 219 -10.87 2.48 5.87
C THR A 219 -10.73 3.58 4.84
N MET A 220 -11.08 4.82 5.20
CA MET A 220 -10.89 5.99 4.33
C MET A 220 -9.39 6.23 4.06
N TYR A 221 -8.54 6.17 5.09
CA TYR A 221 -7.09 6.34 4.93
C TYR A 221 -6.49 5.32 3.96
N PHE A 222 -6.75 4.03 4.17
CA PHE A 222 -6.27 2.98 3.26
C PHE A 222 -6.94 3.05 1.89
N GLY A 223 -8.20 3.48 1.82
CA GLY A 223 -8.89 3.74 0.56
C GLY A 223 -8.17 4.79 -0.29
N ASP A 224 -7.71 5.89 0.31
CA ASP A 224 -6.93 6.91 -0.40
C ASP A 224 -5.50 6.43 -0.73
N LEU A 225 -4.83 5.75 0.21
CA LEU A 225 -3.50 5.19 0.00
C LEU A 225 -3.49 4.24 -1.20
N TYR A 226 -4.45 3.32 -1.26
CA TYR A 226 -4.56 2.30 -2.30
C TYR A 226 -5.32 2.77 -3.55
N LYS A 227 -5.73 4.03 -3.59
CA LYS A 227 -6.43 4.68 -4.71
C LYS A 227 -7.75 4.00 -5.08
N ASN A 228 -8.55 3.66 -4.08
CA ASN A 228 -9.87 3.07 -4.26
C ASN A 228 -10.82 4.04 -4.98
N THR A 229 -10.96 3.87 -6.30
CA THR A 229 -11.81 4.67 -7.18
C THR A 229 -12.61 3.78 -8.11
N ALA A 230 -13.77 4.26 -8.56
CA ALA A 230 -14.55 3.56 -9.59
C ALA A 230 -13.88 3.65 -10.98
N ASN A 231 -13.14 4.74 -11.23
CA ASN A 231 -12.57 5.04 -12.53
C ASN A 231 -11.18 5.67 -12.40
N THR A 232 -10.26 5.22 -13.25
CA THR A 232 -9.02 5.92 -13.59
C THR A 232 -9.09 6.35 -15.05
N VAL A 233 -8.07 7.03 -15.55
CA VAL A 233 -7.93 7.35 -16.99
C VAL A 233 -7.83 6.06 -17.84
N GLN A 234 -7.32 4.97 -17.25
CA GLN A 234 -6.98 3.74 -17.98
C GLN A 234 -8.02 2.63 -17.79
N VAL A 235 -8.70 2.58 -16.64
CA VAL A 235 -9.58 1.47 -16.25
C VAL A 235 -10.83 1.97 -15.53
N GLN A 236 -11.96 1.33 -15.80
CA GLN A 236 -13.25 1.59 -15.14
C GLN A 236 -13.74 0.32 -14.42
N ILE A 237 -13.43 0.20 -13.12
CA ILE A 237 -13.93 -0.91 -12.27
C ILE A 237 -15.34 -0.66 -11.73
N ARG A 238 -15.94 0.50 -12.06
CA ARG A 238 -17.31 0.91 -11.70
C ARG A 238 -17.54 0.99 -10.17
N PRO A 239 -18.69 1.53 -9.72
CA PRO A 239 -19.00 1.59 -8.29
C PRO A 239 -18.96 0.22 -7.59
N GLU A 240 -19.32 -0.86 -8.29
CA GLU A 240 -19.34 -2.22 -7.78
C GLU A 240 -17.94 -2.71 -7.39
N GLY A 241 -16.93 -2.52 -8.25
CA GLY A 241 -15.55 -2.89 -7.96
C GLY A 241 -14.91 -2.02 -6.88
N ARG A 242 -15.16 -0.70 -6.91
CA ARG A 242 -14.77 0.21 -5.83
C ARG A 242 -15.37 -0.20 -4.48
N ASN A 243 -16.65 -0.56 -4.48
CA ASN A 243 -17.35 -1.01 -3.26
C ASN A 243 -16.78 -2.34 -2.76
N ALA A 244 -16.42 -3.27 -3.65
CA ALA A 244 -15.77 -4.51 -3.27
C ALA A 244 -14.44 -4.24 -2.54
N LEU A 245 -13.58 -3.38 -3.10
CA LEU A 245 -12.31 -3.00 -2.46
C LEU A 245 -12.54 -2.26 -1.13
N TYR A 246 -13.49 -1.32 -1.10
CA TYR A 246 -13.88 -0.62 0.13
C TYR A 246 -14.29 -1.61 1.22
N LYS A 247 -15.17 -2.57 0.88
CA LYS A 247 -15.65 -3.59 1.80
C LYS A 247 -14.51 -4.45 2.32
N TYR A 248 -13.62 -4.91 1.44
CA TYR A 248 -12.44 -5.68 1.85
C TYR A 248 -11.57 -4.92 2.87
N LEU A 249 -11.32 -3.62 2.63
CA LEU A 249 -10.52 -2.79 3.54
C LEU A 249 -11.23 -2.61 4.89
N HIS A 250 -12.53 -2.29 4.85
CA HIS A 250 -13.36 -2.12 6.05
C HIS A 250 -13.38 -3.39 6.90
N ASP A 251 -13.73 -4.52 6.29
CA ASP A 251 -13.78 -5.82 6.97
C ASP A 251 -12.40 -6.22 7.53
N SER A 252 -11.32 -5.95 6.80
CA SER A 252 -9.96 -6.27 7.24
C SER A 252 -9.57 -5.48 8.49
N LEU A 253 -9.93 -4.18 8.55
CA LEU A 253 -9.66 -3.33 9.70
C LEU A 253 -10.54 -3.70 10.88
N ALA A 254 -11.84 -3.91 10.65
CA ALA A 254 -12.80 -4.33 11.68
C ALA A 254 -12.39 -5.67 12.34
N ALA A 255 -11.82 -6.59 11.57
CA ALA A 255 -11.31 -7.87 12.05
C ALA A 255 -9.90 -7.78 12.66
N ASN A 256 -9.31 -6.58 12.78
CA ASN A 256 -7.93 -6.36 13.21
C ASN A 256 -6.92 -7.25 12.43
N LYS A 257 -7.10 -7.34 11.10
CA LYS A 257 -6.26 -8.17 10.24
C LYS A 257 -4.82 -7.65 10.26
N PRO A 258 -3.82 -8.51 10.47
CA PRO A 258 -2.42 -8.11 10.40
C PRO A 258 -2.06 -7.46 9.06
N TYR A 259 -1.31 -6.36 9.10
CA TYR A 259 -0.95 -5.60 7.91
C TYR A 259 -0.19 -6.43 6.86
N ASN A 260 0.70 -7.33 7.30
CA ASN A 260 1.41 -8.24 6.39
C ASN A 260 0.46 -9.17 5.61
N LYS A 261 -0.66 -9.59 6.21
CA LYS A 261 -1.71 -10.37 5.53
C LYS A 261 -2.45 -9.49 4.53
N MET A 262 -2.84 -8.26 4.91
CA MET A 262 -3.46 -7.31 3.99
C MET A 262 -2.56 -7.05 2.76
N ALA A 263 -1.27 -6.77 2.99
CA ALA A 263 -0.31 -6.53 1.92
C ALA A 263 -0.17 -7.75 0.99
N THR A 264 -0.06 -8.95 1.57
CA THR A 264 0.02 -10.20 0.78
C THR A 264 -1.24 -10.41 -0.05
N GLU A 265 -2.42 -10.25 0.55
CA GLU A 265 -3.71 -10.44 -0.12
C GLU A 265 -3.94 -9.42 -1.24
N LEU A 266 -3.48 -8.17 -1.09
CA LEU A 266 -3.56 -7.13 -2.13
C LEU A 266 -2.57 -7.38 -3.28
N ILE A 267 -1.32 -7.72 -2.97
CA ILE A 267 -0.24 -7.89 -3.96
C ILE A 267 -0.38 -9.22 -4.72
N ALA A 268 -0.78 -10.29 -4.04
CA ALA A 268 -0.93 -11.62 -4.63
C ALA A 268 -2.39 -11.95 -5.00
N ALA A 269 -3.25 -10.93 -5.08
CA ALA A 269 -4.66 -11.10 -5.37
C ALA A 269 -4.88 -11.85 -6.68
N GLN A 270 -5.91 -12.70 -6.71
CA GLN A 270 -6.39 -13.38 -7.92
C GLN A 270 -7.91 -13.38 -7.90
N GLY A 271 -8.54 -13.23 -9.05
CA GLY A 271 -9.99 -13.31 -9.10
C GLY A 271 -10.58 -13.15 -10.48
N GLY A 272 -11.69 -13.86 -10.67
CA GLY A 272 -12.38 -13.89 -11.94
C GLY A 272 -13.36 -12.74 -12.15
N ASN A 273 -13.61 -11.88 -11.15
CA ASN A 273 -14.65 -10.85 -11.20
C ASN A 273 -14.37 -9.71 -10.21
N THR A 274 -14.06 -8.51 -10.71
CA THR A 274 -13.87 -7.32 -9.86
C THR A 274 -15.10 -6.89 -9.07
N PHE A 275 -16.30 -7.31 -9.45
CA PHE A 275 -17.54 -6.97 -8.73
C PHE A 275 -17.84 -7.92 -7.57
N ASP A 276 -17.07 -9.00 -7.43
CA ASP A 276 -17.22 -9.96 -6.33
C ASP A 276 -16.89 -9.28 -4.98
N GLN A 277 -17.92 -9.07 -4.17
CA GLN A 277 -17.80 -8.42 -2.87
C GLN A 277 -17.04 -9.28 -1.83
N THR A 278 -16.82 -10.56 -2.12
CA THR A 278 -16.03 -11.47 -1.26
C THR A 278 -14.54 -11.48 -1.62
N ASN A 279 -14.17 -10.89 -2.76
CA ASN A 279 -12.81 -10.89 -3.30
C ASN A 279 -12.38 -9.48 -3.74
N GLY A 280 -12.69 -8.48 -2.92
CA GLY A 280 -12.48 -7.06 -3.26
C GLY A 280 -11.03 -6.66 -3.49
N GLN A 281 -10.08 -7.35 -2.84
CA GLN A 281 -8.64 -7.09 -2.93
C GLN A 281 -8.08 -7.17 -4.36
N THR A 282 -8.74 -7.91 -5.27
CA THR A 282 -8.30 -8.00 -6.68
C THR A 282 -8.32 -6.67 -7.40
N ASN A 283 -9.19 -5.76 -6.98
CA ASN A 283 -9.31 -4.44 -7.58
C ASN A 283 -8.05 -3.60 -7.40
N TYR A 284 -7.23 -3.87 -6.38
CA TYR A 284 -5.98 -3.15 -6.13
C TYR A 284 -5.02 -3.18 -7.33
N LEU A 285 -4.73 -4.38 -7.84
CA LEU A 285 -3.83 -4.55 -9.00
C LEU A 285 -4.50 -4.16 -10.32
N VAL A 286 -5.82 -4.36 -10.44
CA VAL A 286 -6.58 -3.94 -11.63
C VAL A 286 -6.53 -2.42 -11.82
N LEU A 287 -6.56 -1.65 -10.74
CA LEU A 287 -6.41 -0.18 -10.78
C LEU A 287 -5.01 0.27 -11.24
N GLY A 288 -4.01 -0.63 -11.23
CA GLY A 288 -2.66 -0.39 -11.75
C GLY A 288 -2.48 -0.69 -13.25
N VAL A 289 -3.54 -1.08 -13.96
CA VAL A 289 -3.46 -1.38 -15.40
C VAL A 289 -3.38 -0.10 -16.22
N VAL A 290 -2.53 -0.15 -17.24
CA VAL A 290 -2.30 0.93 -18.21
C VAL A 290 -2.55 0.40 -19.62
N GLY A 291 -3.28 1.15 -20.44
CA GLY A 291 -3.57 0.81 -21.83
C GLY A 291 -2.61 1.47 -22.83
N GLY A 292 -2.76 1.12 -24.10
CA GLY A 292 -2.06 1.77 -25.22
C GLY A 292 -0.60 1.34 -25.45
N GLY A 293 -0.09 0.38 -24.68
CA GLY A 293 1.27 -0.11 -24.78
C GLY A 293 1.39 -1.63 -24.63
N PRO A 294 2.62 -2.16 -24.64
CA PRO A 294 2.86 -3.58 -24.43
C PRO A 294 2.58 -3.96 -22.96
N ALA A 295 2.45 -5.26 -22.67
CA ALA A 295 2.07 -5.75 -21.35
C ALA A 295 3.03 -5.30 -20.22
N GLN A 296 4.29 -5.03 -20.55
CA GLN A 296 5.30 -4.50 -19.64
C GLN A 296 4.91 -3.17 -19.03
N ASP A 297 4.15 -2.32 -19.74
CA ASP A 297 3.67 -1.05 -19.17
C ASP A 297 2.77 -1.29 -17.96
N ILE A 298 1.95 -2.34 -18.00
CA ILE A 298 1.08 -2.78 -16.90
C ILE A 298 1.94 -3.28 -15.74
N TYR A 299 2.89 -4.19 -16.01
CA TYR A 299 3.75 -4.78 -14.98
C TYR A 299 4.56 -3.73 -14.22
N ASP A 300 5.15 -2.80 -14.98
CA ASP A 300 5.91 -1.68 -14.46
C ASP A 300 5.04 -0.71 -13.65
N ALA A 301 3.81 -0.41 -14.11
CA ALA A 301 2.89 0.46 -13.38
C ALA A 301 2.42 -0.17 -12.05
N GLN A 302 2.08 -1.46 -12.07
CA GLN A 302 1.74 -2.22 -10.86
C GLN A 302 2.92 -2.29 -9.88
N THR A 303 4.14 -2.50 -10.39
CA THR A 303 5.35 -2.57 -9.56
C THR A 303 5.67 -1.21 -8.95
N SER A 304 5.56 -0.13 -9.72
CA SER A 304 5.67 1.25 -9.23
C SER A 304 4.66 1.55 -8.11
N LYS A 305 3.39 1.14 -8.30
CA LYS A 305 2.34 1.24 -7.29
C LYS A 305 2.71 0.51 -5.99
N ILE A 306 3.11 -0.76 -6.10
CA ILE A 306 3.51 -1.58 -4.95
C ILE A 306 4.72 -0.99 -4.24
N ALA A 307 5.75 -0.58 -4.99
CA ALA A 307 6.98 -0.03 -4.42
C ALA A 307 6.71 1.26 -3.64
N ARG A 308 5.84 2.13 -4.17
CA ARG A 308 5.41 3.35 -3.47
C ARG A 308 4.63 3.05 -2.19
N GLU A 309 3.61 2.21 -2.30
CA GLU A 309 2.61 2.04 -1.24
C GLU A 309 3.04 1.09 -0.12
N PHE A 310 3.89 0.10 -0.42
CA PHE A 310 4.33 -0.90 0.57
C PHE A 310 5.81 -0.79 0.95
N LEU A 311 6.67 -0.26 0.07
CA LEU A 311 8.12 -0.19 0.32
C LEU A 311 8.62 1.24 0.58
N GLY A 312 7.78 2.26 0.38
CA GLY A 312 8.19 3.67 0.48
C GLY A 312 9.14 4.11 -0.65
N ILE A 313 9.22 3.37 -1.74
CA ILE A 313 10.10 3.62 -2.89
C ILE A 313 9.31 4.36 -3.98
N SER A 314 9.00 5.64 -3.73
CA SER A 314 8.13 6.45 -4.60
C SER A 314 8.69 6.72 -6.01
N HIS A 315 10.00 6.60 -6.18
CA HIS A 315 10.73 6.98 -7.40
C HIS A 315 11.06 5.79 -8.32
N LEU A 316 10.54 4.58 -8.03
CA LEU A 316 10.71 3.43 -8.93
C LEU A 316 10.19 3.75 -10.35
N ASP A 317 9.13 4.55 -10.47
CA ASP A 317 8.59 4.98 -11.76
C ASP A 317 9.60 5.75 -12.62
N CYS A 318 10.43 6.59 -11.97
CA CYS A 318 11.50 7.31 -12.65
C CYS A 318 12.57 6.33 -13.15
N VAL A 319 12.92 5.34 -12.32
CA VAL A 319 13.94 4.33 -12.64
C VAL A 319 13.52 3.45 -13.83
N LEU A 320 12.22 3.22 -14.01
CA LEU A 320 11.67 2.45 -15.14
C LEU A 320 11.89 3.12 -16.51
N CYS A 321 12.14 4.43 -16.53
CA CYS A 321 12.48 5.18 -17.74
C CYS A 321 14.00 5.29 -17.95
N HIS A 322 14.79 5.53 -16.90
CA HIS A 322 16.25 5.59 -16.95
C HIS A 322 16.86 5.28 -15.58
N SER A 323 18.12 4.83 -15.53
CA SER A 323 18.84 4.63 -14.25
C SER A 323 18.87 5.92 -13.43
N GLY A 324 18.76 5.82 -12.11
CA GLY A 324 18.50 6.98 -11.26
C GLY A 324 19.71 7.87 -10.98
N ARG A 325 20.94 7.40 -11.20
CA ARG A 325 22.17 8.21 -11.04
C ARG A 325 22.10 9.47 -11.93
N GLY A 326 22.40 10.62 -11.34
CA GLY A 326 22.36 11.93 -11.99
C GLY A 326 20.99 12.60 -12.02
N HIS A 327 19.93 11.91 -11.55
CA HIS A 327 18.57 12.43 -11.53
C HIS A 327 17.89 12.30 -10.17
N LEU A 328 18.13 11.21 -9.45
CA LEU A 328 17.51 10.90 -8.17
C LEU A 328 18.43 11.19 -6.97
N ASP A 329 19.64 11.72 -7.18
CA ASP A 329 20.64 11.96 -6.12
C ASP A 329 20.13 12.86 -4.99
N SER A 330 19.27 13.83 -5.30
CA SER A 330 18.66 14.73 -4.33
C SER A 330 17.32 14.25 -3.77
N LEU A 331 16.74 13.19 -4.34
CA LEU A 331 15.37 12.73 -4.04
C LEU A 331 15.35 11.37 -3.33
N SER A 332 16.26 10.47 -3.67
CA SER A 332 16.23 9.09 -3.16
C SER A 332 17.64 8.52 -3.03
N LEU A 333 18.02 8.16 -1.79
CA LEU A 333 19.28 7.45 -1.51
C LEU A 333 19.34 6.07 -2.18
N TRP A 334 18.19 5.39 -2.27
CA TRP A 334 18.07 4.14 -3.01
C TRP A 334 18.07 4.39 -4.52
N GLY A 335 17.22 5.33 -4.98
CA GLY A 335 17.03 5.62 -6.40
C GLY A 335 18.30 6.12 -7.09
N SER A 336 19.14 6.89 -6.40
CA SER A 336 20.42 7.39 -6.93
C SER A 336 21.40 6.29 -7.33
N LYS A 337 21.25 5.10 -6.76
CA LYS A 337 22.07 3.91 -7.05
C LYS A 337 21.32 2.85 -7.86
N ALA A 338 20.01 3.01 -8.04
CA ALA A 338 19.18 2.05 -8.73
C ALA A 338 19.35 2.17 -10.25
N THR A 339 19.46 1.01 -10.90
CA THR A 339 19.56 0.91 -12.37
C THR A 339 18.21 0.57 -12.97
N ARG A 340 18.02 0.94 -14.23
CA ARG A 340 16.81 0.61 -14.99
C ARG A 340 16.58 -0.90 -15.06
N THR A 341 17.65 -1.67 -15.26
CA THR A 341 17.61 -3.15 -15.26
C THR A 341 17.13 -3.72 -13.94
N GLN A 342 17.58 -3.17 -12.80
CA GLN A 342 17.08 -3.60 -11.49
C GLN A 342 15.57 -3.34 -11.36
N ALA A 343 15.08 -2.20 -11.85
CA ALA A 343 13.65 -1.90 -11.86
C ALA A 343 12.86 -2.88 -12.74
N TRP A 344 13.35 -3.22 -13.94
CA TRP A 344 12.72 -4.28 -14.76
C TRP A 344 12.74 -5.65 -14.07
N GLY A 345 13.82 -5.96 -13.36
CA GLY A 345 13.91 -7.16 -12.53
C GLY A 345 12.79 -7.21 -11.48
N MET A 346 12.51 -6.09 -10.81
CA MET A 346 11.36 -5.98 -9.91
C MET A 346 10.04 -6.14 -10.67
N SER A 347 9.88 -5.50 -11.83
CA SER A 347 8.68 -5.61 -12.67
C SER A 347 8.41 -7.01 -13.19
N SER A 348 9.44 -7.83 -13.35
CA SER A 348 9.29 -9.21 -13.80
C SER A 348 8.44 -10.07 -12.86
N PHE A 349 8.35 -9.71 -11.58
CA PHE A 349 7.43 -10.37 -10.65
C PHE A 349 5.97 -10.23 -11.10
N LEU A 350 5.61 -9.07 -11.67
CA LEU A 350 4.26 -8.74 -12.13
C LEU A 350 3.97 -9.26 -13.53
N SER A 351 4.95 -9.79 -14.28
CA SER A 351 4.71 -10.38 -15.61
C SER A 351 3.81 -11.61 -15.57
N ARG A 352 3.67 -12.19 -14.38
CA ARG A 352 2.77 -13.30 -14.09
C ARG A 352 1.33 -12.84 -13.87
N THR A 353 1.02 -11.56 -13.99
CA THR A 353 -0.35 -11.05 -13.87
C THR A 353 -0.93 -10.82 -15.26
N ALA A 354 -2.19 -11.19 -15.45
CA ALA A 354 -2.95 -10.88 -16.65
C ALA A 354 -4.30 -10.30 -16.24
N VAL A 355 -4.61 -9.13 -16.79
CA VAL A 355 -5.91 -8.49 -16.60
C VAL A 355 -6.70 -8.56 -17.90
N ARG A 356 -7.92 -9.08 -17.83
CA ARG A 356 -8.82 -9.14 -18.98
C ARG A 356 -10.17 -8.49 -18.65
N THR A 357 -10.70 -7.76 -19.61
CA THR A 357 -12.08 -7.28 -19.58
C THR A 357 -13.00 -8.44 -19.96
N VAL A 358 -14.02 -8.69 -19.14
CA VAL A 358 -15.02 -9.74 -19.37
C VAL A 358 -16.38 -9.08 -19.55
N ASN A 359 -17.06 -9.43 -20.64
CA ASN A 359 -18.40 -8.93 -20.92
C ASN A 359 -19.43 -9.62 -20.01
N THR A 360 -20.29 -8.84 -19.36
CA THR A 360 -21.43 -9.40 -18.62
C THR A 360 -22.58 -9.72 -19.57
N PRO A 361 -23.48 -10.64 -19.17
CA PRO A 361 -24.81 -10.73 -19.76
C PRO A 361 -25.52 -9.36 -19.71
N GLN A 362 -26.41 -9.10 -20.69
CA GLN A 362 -27.26 -7.89 -20.70
C GLN A 362 -28.06 -7.80 -19.39
N ASP A 363 -28.19 -6.59 -18.87
CA ASP A 363 -29.09 -6.31 -17.76
C ASP A 363 -30.53 -6.66 -18.17
N PRO A 364 -31.24 -7.53 -17.41
CA PRO A 364 -32.63 -7.88 -17.69
C PRO A 364 -33.58 -6.68 -17.65
N LEU A 365 -33.24 -5.62 -16.91
CA LEU A 365 -34.02 -4.39 -16.77
C LEU A 365 -33.65 -3.33 -17.81
N ASN A 366 -32.49 -3.48 -18.46
CA ASN A 366 -32.04 -2.59 -19.52
C ASN A 366 -31.22 -3.37 -20.55
N ALA A 367 -31.89 -3.84 -21.61
CA ALA A 367 -31.23 -4.57 -22.70
C ALA A 367 -30.08 -3.79 -23.36
N ASN A 368 -29.99 -2.47 -23.21
CA ASN A 368 -28.88 -1.69 -23.75
C ASN A 368 -27.71 -1.52 -22.77
N ALA A 369 -27.88 -1.86 -21.50
CA ALA A 369 -26.81 -1.82 -20.52
C ALA A 369 -25.92 -3.07 -20.64
N ARG A 370 -24.69 -2.85 -21.10
CA ARG A 370 -23.60 -3.82 -21.04
C ARG A 370 -22.63 -3.39 -19.94
N TYR A 371 -22.42 -4.26 -18.96
CA TYR A 371 -21.40 -4.07 -17.95
C TYR A 371 -20.23 -4.97 -18.29
N ASN A 372 -19.03 -4.50 -17.98
CA ASN A 372 -17.84 -5.32 -18.06
C ASN A 372 -17.19 -5.26 -16.69
N TYR A 373 -16.68 -6.40 -16.23
CA TYR A 373 -15.81 -6.46 -15.07
C TYR A 373 -14.41 -6.89 -15.55
N PHE A 374 -13.43 -6.71 -14.68
CA PHE A 374 -12.08 -7.20 -14.94
C PHE A 374 -11.83 -8.51 -14.18
N ALA A 375 -11.05 -9.40 -14.79
CA ALA A 375 -10.52 -10.58 -14.13
C ALA A 375 -9.01 -10.46 -14.04
N LEU A 376 -8.47 -10.75 -12.87
CA LEU A 376 -7.04 -10.84 -12.57
C LEU A 376 -6.66 -12.31 -12.50
N ALA A 377 -5.88 -12.77 -13.48
CA ALA A 377 -5.41 -14.15 -13.55
C ALA A 377 -3.89 -14.21 -13.42
N THR A 378 -3.39 -15.33 -12.92
CA THR A 378 -1.98 -15.66 -13.02
C THR A 378 -1.70 -16.22 -14.41
N ASN A 379 -0.68 -15.69 -15.08
CA ASN A 379 -0.16 -16.18 -16.34
C ASN A 379 1.31 -16.63 -16.13
N ASN A 380 1.78 -17.55 -16.97
CA ASN A 380 3.18 -17.96 -17.00
C ASN A 380 3.92 -17.20 -18.11
N ALA A 381 3.75 -15.88 -18.15
CA ALA A 381 4.47 -15.02 -19.10
C ALA A 381 5.72 -14.44 -18.45
N ASP A 382 6.82 -14.49 -19.18
CA ASP A 382 8.06 -13.82 -18.80
C ASP A 382 8.00 -12.33 -19.14
N TYR A 383 8.78 -11.53 -18.42
CA TYR A 383 9.00 -10.14 -18.77
C TYR A 383 9.92 -10.07 -19.99
N THR A 384 9.35 -9.91 -21.18
CA THR A 384 10.16 -9.86 -22.41
C THR A 384 10.86 -8.51 -22.55
N LEU A 385 12.17 -8.57 -22.80
CA LEU A 385 12.96 -7.41 -23.24
C LEU A 385 12.83 -7.24 -24.76
N ASN A 386 13.41 -6.17 -25.28
CA ASN A 386 13.34 -5.69 -26.66
C ASN A 386 11.97 -5.12 -27.10
N THR A 387 11.22 -4.52 -26.18
CA THR A 387 10.02 -3.76 -26.56
C THR A 387 10.42 -2.40 -27.13
N THR A 388 9.99 -2.08 -28.36
CA THR A 388 10.24 -0.80 -29.04
C THR A 388 9.05 0.16 -29.01
N THR A 389 7.97 -0.23 -28.34
CA THR A 389 6.72 0.53 -28.22
C THR A 389 6.30 0.66 -26.75
N GLY A 390 5.34 1.55 -26.49
CA GLY A 390 4.72 1.74 -25.16
C GLY A 390 4.87 3.15 -24.60
N ASN A 391 4.40 3.30 -23.37
CA ASN A 391 4.40 4.55 -22.62
C ASN A 391 5.73 4.83 -21.91
N ARG A 392 6.71 3.93 -22.04
CA ARG A 392 8.08 4.06 -21.49
C ARG A 392 9.11 3.88 -22.60
N PRO A 393 10.36 4.38 -22.42
CA PRO A 393 11.43 4.16 -23.38
C PRO A 393 11.66 2.67 -23.66
N ALA A 394 12.27 2.34 -24.79
CA ALA A 394 12.48 0.96 -25.19
C ALA A 394 13.20 0.14 -24.10
N ARG A 395 12.76 -1.11 -23.91
CA ARG A 395 13.28 -2.03 -22.88
C ARG A 395 14.35 -2.92 -23.48
N GLN A 396 15.49 -2.35 -23.81
CA GLN A 396 16.51 -3.05 -24.56
C GLN A 396 17.17 -4.18 -23.74
N PRO A 397 17.60 -5.29 -24.37
CA PRO A 397 18.43 -6.30 -23.72
C PRO A 397 19.73 -5.72 -23.17
N LEU A 398 20.26 -6.31 -22.11
CA LEU A 398 21.58 -5.96 -21.58
C LEU A 398 22.66 -6.16 -22.66
N GLY A 399 23.54 -5.17 -22.81
CA GLY A 399 24.66 -5.23 -23.77
C GLY A 399 24.36 -4.71 -25.18
N THR A 400 23.13 -4.22 -25.47
CA THR A 400 22.88 -3.48 -26.71
C THR A 400 23.45 -2.08 -26.60
N SER A 401 24.41 -1.71 -27.46
CA SER A 401 24.89 -0.33 -27.56
C SER A 401 23.75 0.59 -27.99
N HIS A 402 23.49 1.66 -27.24
CA HIS A 402 22.60 2.74 -27.68
C HIS A 402 23.20 3.34 -28.95
N GLY A 403 22.61 3.04 -30.10
CA GLY A 403 22.96 3.71 -31.34
C GLY A 403 22.73 5.20 -31.17
N SER A 404 23.81 5.98 -31.25
CA SER A 404 23.75 7.44 -31.39
C SER A 404 22.92 7.77 -32.62
N ALA A 405 21.71 8.30 -32.41
CA ALA A 405 20.93 8.98 -33.44
C ALA A 405 21.33 10.45 -33.50
#